data_AF-A0A527ZU75-F1
#
_entry.id   AF-A0A527ZU75-F1
#
_cell.length_a   1.000
_cell.length_b   1.000
_cell.length_c   1.000
_cell.angle_alpha   90.00
_cell.angle_beta   90.00
_cell.angle_gamma   90.00
#
_symmetry.space_group_name_H-M   'P 1'
#
loop_
_entity.id
_entity.type
_entity.pdbx_description
1 polymer ?
#
loop_
_entity_poly.entity_id
_entity_poly.type
_entity_poly.pdbx_seq_one_letter_code
_entity_poly.pdbx_strand_id
1 'polypeptide(L)'
;DAVIAAAILAFGFVYIHPFEDGNGRIHRYLIHHVLAARGFNPPGVVFPVSAAILEQIDEYRRVLDSYSQRLLPLVEWEPTPQFNVRVLNDTGDYYRFFDATPHAEFLYACVQRTIEQDLPNETDFLRRYDQFRQQVNAFIDMPERVIDLLFHFLKQNGGRLSNRAREKEFAALTDEEAERMEAIYRQVFGNARER
;
A
#
# COMPACT_ATOMS: atom_id res chain seq x y z
N ASP A 1 -22.87 6.62 4.31
CA ASP A 1 -21.46 6.99 4.11
C ASP A 1 -20.66 5.77 3.65
N ALA A 2 -19.71 5.93 2.70
CA ALA A 2 -18.98 4.81 2.12
C ALA A 2 -17.89 4.25 3.03
N VAL A 3 -17.15 5.13 3.70
CA VAL A 3 -16.05 4.77 4.61
C VAL A 3 -16.59 4.07 5.84
N ILE A 4 -17.65 4.60 6.45
CA ILE A 4 -18.31 3.98 7.61
C ILE A 4 -18.84 2.58 7.25
N ALA A 5 -19.50 2.44 6.10
CA ALA A 5 -20.02 1.14 5.66
C ALA A 5 -18.89 0.12 5.43
N ALA A 6 -17.78 0.57 4.83
CA ALA A 6 -16.60 -0.28 4.62
C ALA A 6 -15.98 -0.71 5.94
N ALA A 7 -15.83 0.22 6.89
CA ALA A 7 -15.28 -0.06 8.21
C ALA A 7 -16.12 -1.10 8.96
N ILE A 8 -17.43 -0.88 9.11
CA ILE A 8 -18.32 -1.80 9.83
C ILE A 8 -18.28 -3.20 9.21
N LEU A 9 -18.41 -3.30 7.89
CA LEU A 9 -18.42 -4.60 7.21
C LEU A 9 -17.08 -5.32 7.33
N ALA A 10 -15.98 -4.64 7.01
CA ALA A 10 -14.68 -5.28 6.94
C ALA A 10 -14.14 -5.64 8.34
N PHE A 11 -14.29 -4.75 9.32
CA PHE A 11 -13.83 -5.03 10.68
C PHE A 11 -14.74 -6.02 11.40
N GLY A 12 -16.06 -5.97 11.18
CA GLY A 12 -16.96 -7.02 11.67
C GLY A 12 -16.54 -8.40 11.14
N PHE A 13 -16.25 -8.50 9.83
CA PHE A 13 -15.74 -9.73 9.22
C PHE A 13 -14.42 -10.22 9.84
N VAL A 14 -13.45 -9.32 10.04
CA VAL A 14 -12.12 -9.74 10.55
C VAL A 14 -12.18 -10.18 12.01
N TYR A 15 -13.12 -9.65 12.81
CA TYR A 15 -13.38 -10.10 14.17
C TYR A 15 -14.06 -11.47 14.23
N ILE A 16 -15.02 -11.74 13.33
CA ILE A 16 -15.65 -13.07 13.24
C ILE A 16 -14.62 -14.14 12.86
N HIS A 17 -13.65 -13.77 12.01
CA HIS A 17 -12.55 -14.63 11.57
C HIS A 17 -12.99 -16.04 11.09
N PRO A 18 -13.93 -16.14 10.12
CA PRO A 18 -14.62 -17.39 9.81
C PRO A 18 -13.80 -18.45 9.06
N PHE A 19 -12.62 -18.10 8.55
CA PHE A 19 -11.77 -19.01 7.77
C PHE A 19 -10.47 -19.34 8.50
N GLU A 20 -9.83 -20.46 8.16
CA GLU A 20 -8.51 -20.81 8.72
C GLU A 20 -7.38 -19.91 8.20
N ASP A 21 -7.51 -19.42 6.97
CA ASP A 21 -6.60 -18.46 6.33
C ASP A 21 -7.41 -17.54 5.39
N GLY A 22 -6.84 -16.40 5.04
CA GLY A 22 -7.40 -15.49 4.06
C GLY A 22 -8.25 -14.38 4.65
N ASN A 23 -8.54 -14.38 5.95
CA ASN A 23 -9.35 -13.35 6.60
C ASN A 23 -8.78 -11.94 6.37
N GLY A 24 -7.46 -11.76 6.49
CA GLY A 24 -6.83 -10.46 6.20
C GLY A 24 -6.93 -10.03 4.73
N ARG A 25 -6.91 -10.99 3.79
CA ARG A 25 -7.08 -10.71 2.34
C ARG A 25 -8.51 -10.31 2.03
N ILE A 26 -9.49 -11.06 2.57
CA ILE A 26 -10.91 -10.77 2.40
C ILE A 26 -11.29 -9.46 3.09
N HIS A 27 -10.77 -9.19 4.29
CA HIS A 27 -10.95 -7.92 5.00
C HIS A 27 -10.58 -6.72 4.11
N ARG A 28 -9.36 -6.73 3.54
CA ARG A 28 -8.93 -5.65 2.63
C ARG A 28 -9.79 -5.60 1.37
N TYR A 29 -10.12 -6.75 0.78
CA TYR A 29 -11.02 -6.81 -0.37
C TYR A 29 -12.37 -6.17 -0.06
N LEU A 30 -12.97 -6.43 1.10
CA LEU A 30 -14.26 -5.86 1.51
C LEU A 30 -14.19 -4.34 1.62
N ILE A 31 -13.10 -3.79 2.15
CA ILE A 31 -12.88 -2.33 2.17
C ILE A 31 -12.93 -1.78 0.75
N HIS A 32 -12.11 -2.30 -0.16
CA HIS A 32 -12.07 -1.86 -1.56
C HIS A 32 -13.41 -2.03 -2.26
N HIS A 33 -14.05 -3.17 -2.06
CA HIS A 33 -15.32 -3.50 -2.67
C HIS A 33 -16.41 -2.52 -2.25
N VAL A 34 -16.54 -2.20 -0.96
CA VAL A 34 -17.57 -1.27 -0.48
C VAL A 34 -17.29 0.16 -0.95
N LEU A 35 -16.03 0.61 -0.93
CA LEU A 35 -15.66 1.93 -1.46
C LEU A 35 -16.01 2.05 -2.95
N ALA A 36 -15.62 1.04 -3.75
CA ALA A 36 -15.90 1.02 -5.18
C ALA A 36 -17.40 0.91 -5.50
N ALA A 37 -18.12 0.00 -4.84
CA ALA A 37 -19.56 -0.22 -5.04
C ALA A 37 -20.40 1.01 -4.67
N ARG A 38 -19.88 1.89 -3.80
CA ARG A 38 -20.52 3.15 -3.42
C ARG A 38 -20.00 4.36 -4.21
N GLY A 39 -19.19 4.15 -5.25
CA GLY A 39 -18.70 5.22 -6.12
C GLY A 39 -17.70 6.16 -5.45
N PHE A 40 -17.02 5.72 -4.38
CA PHE A 40 -16.01 6.53 -3.71
C PHE A 40 -14.77 6.72 -4.60
N ASN A 41 -14.42 5.69 -5.38
CA ASN A 41 -13.27 5.71 -6.27
C ASN A 41 -13.67 6.29 -7.65
N PRO A 42 -12.81 7.09 -8.29
CA PRO A 42 -13.00 7.43 -9.70
C PRO A 42 -13.06 6.16 -10.58
N PRO A 43 -13.87 6.14 -11.65
CA PRO A 43 -13.95 5.00 -12.55
C PRO A 43 -12.57 4.60 -13.10
N GLY A 44 -12.24 3.31 -13.00
CA GLY A 44 -10.96 2.77 -13.49
C GLY A 44 -9.76 3.01 -12.58
N VAL A 45 -9.93 3.68 -11.43
CA VAL A 45 -8.85 3.93 -10.46
C VAL A 45 -8.98 2.99 -9.27
N VAL A 46 -7.91 2.24 -8.98
CA VAL A 46 -7.79 1.50 -7.73
C VAL A 46 -7.35 2.48 -6.65
N PHE A 47 -8.23 2.75 -5.68
CA PHE A 47 -7.91 3.64 -4.57
C PHE A 47 -6.97 2.94 -3.58
N PRO A 48 -5.72 3.37 -3.38
CA PRO A 48 -4.68 2.55 -2.74
C PRO A 48 -4.74 2.52 -1.20
N VAL A 49 -5.94 2.49 -0.60
CA VAL A 49 -6.12 2.53 0.87
C VAL A 49 -5.41 1.38 1.62
N SER A 50 -5.20 0.23 0.97
CA SER A 50 -4.41 -0.87 1.57
C SER A 50 -2.96 -0.48 1.85
N ALA A 51 -2.36 0.39 1.02
CA ALA A 51 -1.01 0.87 1.23
C ALA A 51 -0.97 1.79 2.47
N ALA A 52 -1.92 2.73 2.58
CA ALA A 52 -2.05 3.60 3.74
C ALA A 52 -2.29 2.82 5.05
N ILE A 53 -3.06 1.73 5.01
CA ILE A 53 -3.25 0.83 6.16
C ILE A 53 -1.93 0.14 6.54
N LEU A 54 -1.15 -0.33 5.56
CA LEU A 54 0.13 -0.99 5.78
C LEU A 54 1.17 -0.01 6.38
N GLU A 55 1.19 1.23 5.92
CA GLU A 55 2.06 2.27 6.48
C GLU A 55 1.68 2.66 7.92
N GLN A 56 0.43 2.45 8.31
CA GLN A 56 -0.09 2.70 9.64
C GLN A 56 -0.38 1.40 10.41
N ILE A 57 0.43 0.36 10.18
CA ILE A 57 0.16 -0.99 10.72
C ILE A 57 0.07 -1.04 12.25
N ASP A 58 0.80 -0.18 12.95
CA ASP A 58 0.76 -0.13 14.41
C ASP A 58 -0.52 0.53 14.93
N GLU A 59 -1.08 1.50 14.20
CA GLU A 59 -2.39 2.06 14.51
C GLU A 59 -3.51 1.06 14.18
N TYR A 60 -3.41 0.39 13.03
CA TYR A 60 -4.32 -0.69 12.65
C TYR A 60 -4.40 -1.78 13.74
N ARG A 61 -3.24 -2.21 14.27
CA ARG A 61 -3.18 -3.16 15.40
C ARG A 61 -3.85 -2.60 16.64
N ARG A 62 -3.55 -1.36 17.03
CA ARG A 62 -4.16 -0.71 18.20
C ARG A 62 -5.68 -0.64 18.10
N VAL A 63 -6.21 -0.31 16.91
CA VAL A 63 -7.65 -0.28 16.63
C VAL A 63 -8.26 -1.68 16.75
N LEU A 64 -7.60 -2.71 16.21
CA LEU A 64 -8.06 -4.09 16.36
C LEU A 64 -8.11 -4.52 17.83
N ASP A 65 -7.02 -4.27 18.55
CA ASP A 65 -6.83 -4.63 19.96
C ASP A 65 -7.79 -3.90 20.89
N SER A 66 -8.17 -2.66 20.53
CA SER A 66 -9.12 -1.85 21.29
C SER A 66 -10.44 -2.57 21.55
N TYR A 67 -10.85 -3.48 20.65
CA TYR A 67 -12.06 -4.28 20.80
C TYR A 67 -11.77 -5.72 21.22
N SER A 68 -10.80 -6.39 20.57
CA SER A 68 -10.54 -7.81 20.80
C SER A 68 -10.08 -8.12 22.23
N GLN A 69 -9.24 -7.28 22.84
CA GLN A 69 -8.73 -7.52 24.20
C GLN A 69 -9.84 -7.52 25.26
N ARG A 70 -10.88 -6.70 25.08
CA ARG A 70 -12.04 -6.66 25.98
C ARG A 70 -12.93 -7.89 25.83
N LEU A 71 -12.95 -8.46 24.63
CA LEU A 71 -13.80 -9.59 24.27
C LEU A 71 -13.21 -10.93 24.72
N LEU A 72 -11.90 -11.12 24.58
CA LEU A 72 -11.24 -12.42 24.84
C LEU A 72 -11.58 -13.07 26.20
N PRO A 73 -11.64 -12.35 27.33
CA PRO A 73 -12.01 -12.95 28.61
C PRO A 73 -13.45 -13.47 28.70
N LEU A 74 -14.32 -13.05 27.77
CA LEU A 74 -15.74 -13.42 27.71
C LEU A 74 -16.01 -14.58 26.75
N VAL A 75 -14.99 -15.04 26.01
CA VAL A 75 -15.09 -16.14 25.06
C VAL A 75 -14.58 -17.41 25.72
N GLU A 76 -15.46 -18.36 25.94
CA GLU A 76 -15.09 -19.70 26.40
C GLU A 76 -14.69 -20.52 25.17
N TRP A 77 -13.48 -21.09 25.18
CA TRP A 77 -12.97 -21.83 24.04
C TRP A 77 -12.00 -22.94 24.42
N GLU A 78 -11.79 -23.86 23.47
CA GLU A 78 -10.79 -24.93 23.56
C GLU A 78 -10.12 -25.19 22.20
N PRO A 79 -8.87 -25.71 22.20
CA PRO A 79 -8.16 -26.02 20.97
C PRO A 79 -8.75 -27.25 20.27
N THR A 80 -8.79 -27.22 18.94
CA THR A 80 -9.15 -28.38 18.12
C THR A 80 -7.91 -29.19 17.72
N PRO A 81 -8.05 -30.46 17.29
CA PRO A 81 -6.94 -31.27 16.78
C PRO A 81 -6.19 -30.66 15.58
N GLN A 82 -6.83 -29.73 14.86
CA GLN A 82 -6.26 -29.00 13.72
C GLN A 82 -5.56 -27.69 14.12
N PHE A 83 -5.29 -27.49 15.42
CA PHE A 83 -4.73 -26.24 15.95
C PHE A 83 -5.63 -25.02 15.68
N ASN A 84 -6.94 -25.22 15.66
CA ASN A 84 -7.94 -24.16 15.57
C ASN A 84 -8.66 -23.98 16.91
N VAL A 85 -9.65 -23.10 16.98
CA VAL A 85 -10.40 -22.76 18.19
C VAL A 85 -11.86 -23.20 18.04
N ARG A 86 -12.39 -23.90 19.05
CA ARG A 86 -13.82 -24.18 19.20
C ARG A 86 -14.38 -23.31 20.32
N VAL A 87 -15.29 -22.41 19.96
CA VAL A 87 -16.02 -21.55 20.91
C VAL A 87 -17.16 -22.34 21.56
N LEU A 88 -17.28 -22.24 22.88
CA LEU A 88 -18.18 -23.07 23.70
C LEU A 88 -19.45 -22.32 24.14
N ASN A 89 -19.41 -20.98 24.16
CA ASN A 89 -20.54 -20.13 24.54
C ASN A 89 -21.10 -19.32 23.35
N ASP A 90 -22.33 -18.82 23.47
CA ASP A 90 -22.90 -17.93 22.47
C ASP A 90 -22.24 -16.54 22.56
N THR A 91 -21.59 -16.14 21.49
CA THR A 91 -20.79 -14.91 21.39
C THR A 91 -21.27 -14.01 20.25
N GLY A 92 -22.36 -14.38 19.57
CA GLY A 92 -22.80 -13.72 18.33
C GLY A 92 -23.11 -12.22 18.52
N ASP A 93 -23.63 -11.83 19.68
CA ASP A 93 -23.99 -10.45 19.98
C ASP A 93 -22.78 -9.51 20.08
N TYR A 94 -21.61 -10.04 20.47
CA TYR A 94 -20.38 -9.25 20.51
C TYR A 94 -20.01 -8.76 19.11
N TYR A 95 -20.07 -9.63 18.11
CA TYR A 95 -19.75 -9.27 16.73
C TYR A 95 -20.85 -8.48 16.02
N ARG A 96 -22.10 -8.55 16.50
CA ARG A 96 -23.25 -7.90 15.88
C ARG A 96 -23.35 -6.41 16.24
N PHE A 97 -22.98 -6.03 17.45
CA PHE A 97 -23.20 -4.69 18.00
C PHE A 97 -21.93 -4.01 18.51
N PHE A 98 -20.79 -4.29 17.89
CA PHE A 98 -19.53 -3.65 18.28
C PHE A 98 -19.52 -2.15 17.93
N ASP A 99 -18.86 -1.38 18.79
CA ASP A 99 -18.59 0.03 18.50
C ASP A 99 -17.46 0.11 17.45
N ALA A 100 -17.85 0.47 16.23
CA ALA A 100 -16.96 0.62 15.10
C ALA A 100 -16.37 2.03 14.97
N THR A 101 -16.57 2.92 15.96
CA THR A 101 -16.09 4.31 15.89
C THR A 101 -14.57 4.39 15.66
N PRO A 102 -13.72 3.70 16.46
CA PRO A 102 -12.27 3.76 16.26
C PRO A 102 -11.84 3.21 14.89
N HIS A 103 -12.58 2.22 14.37
CA HIS A 103 -12.33 1.63 13.05
C HIS A 103 -12.67 2.57 11.91
N ALA A 104 -13.78 3.28 12.03
CA ALA A 104 -14.19 4.29 11.06
C ALA A 104 -13.20 5.45 11.07
N GLU A 105 -12.81 5.97 12.24
CA GLU A 105 -11.80 7.03 12.38
C GLU A 105 -10.47 6.65 11.75
N PHE A 106 -9.99 5.43 12.05
CA PHE A 106 -8.77 4.90 11.43
C PHE A 106 -8.86 4.80 9.90
N LEU A 107 -9.98 4.28 9.37
CA LEU A 107 -10.16 4.17 7.93
C LEU A 107 -10.26 5.55 7.27
N TYR A 108 -10.90 6.52 7.93
CA TYR A 108 -10.91 7.93 7.49
C TYR A 108 -9.50 8.51 7.45
N ALA A 109 -8.67 8.28 8.47
CA ALA A 109 -7.28 8.71 8.46
C ALA A 109 -6.48 8.09 7.31
N CYS A 110 -6.71 6.82 6.99
CA CYS A 110 -6.11 6.16 5.82
C CYS A 110 -6.59 6.79 4.51
N VAL A 111 -7.89 7.02 4.36
CA VAL A 111 -8.47 7.67 3.17
C VAL A 111 -7.91 9.08 2.99
N GLN A 112 -7.84 9.85 4.07
CA GLN A 112 -7.30 11.21 4.05
C GLN A 112 -5.84 11.21 3.60
N ARG A 113 -5.00 10.36 4.18
CA ARG A 113 -3.60 10.19 3.76
C ARG A 113 -3.50 9.82 2.27
N THR A 114 -4.33 8.90 1.81
CA THR A 114 -4.34 8.49 0.40
C THR A 114 -4.68 9.65 -0.54
N ILE A 115 -5.63 10.50 -0.16
CA ILE A 115 -6.05 11.66 -0.98
C ILE A 115 -5.01 12.79 -0.91
N GLU A 116 -4.50 13.10 0.27
CA GLU A 116 -3.67 14.27 0.52
C GLU A 116 -2.18 14.04 0.23
N GLN A 117 -1.72 12.78 0.28
CA GLN A 117 -0.30 12.44 0.18
C GLN A 117 -0.06 11.38 -0.90
N ASP A 118 -0.66 10.19 -0.78
CA ASP A 118 -0.25 9.06 -1.62
C ASP A 118 -0.56 9.30 -3.10
N LEU A 119 -1.79 9.69 -3.44
CA LEU A 119 -2.20 9.96 -4.82
C LEU A 119 -1.43 11.14 -5.45
N PRO A 120 -1.26 12.30 -4.78
CA PRO A 120 -0.41 13.36 -5.29
C PRO A 120 1.03 12.92 -5.52
N ASN A 121 1.64 12.21 -4.56
CA ASN A 121 3.02 11.75 -4.66
C ASN A 121 3.21 10.73 -5.80
N GLU A 122 2.27 9.80 -5.95
CA GLU A 122 2.27 8.82 -7.04
C GLU A 122 2.12 9.51 -8.41
N THR A 123 1.21 10.48 -8.52
CA THR A 123 1.00 11.26 -9.74
C THR A 123 2.27 12.04 -10.11
N ASP A 124 2.90 12.70 -9.13
CA ASP A 124 4.14 13.43 -9.35
C ASP A 124 5.31 12.52 -9.71
N PHE A 125 5.37 11.33 -9.10
CA PHE A 125 6.36 10.32 -9.43
C PHE A 125 6.21 9.84 -10.87
N LEU A 126 4.99 9.48 -11.31
CA LEU A 126 4.71 9.03 -12.68
C LEU A 126 5.09 10.11 -13.70
N ARG A 127 4.69 11.36 -13.44
CA ARG A 127 5.04 12.51 -14.30
C ARG A 127 6.55 12.69 -14.44
N ARG A 128 7.30 12.59 -13.32
CA ARG A 128 8.77 12.70 -13.34
C ARG A 128 9.41 11.49 -14.02
N TYR A 129 8.87 10.30 -13.82
CA TYR A 129 9.35 9.09 -14.50
C TYR A 129 9.21 9.22 -16.02
N ASP A 130 8.04 9.66 -16.50
CA ASP A 130 7.81 9.91 -17.92
C ASP A 130 8.77 10.96 -18.48
N GLN A 131 9.02 12.05 -17.73
CA GLN A 131 9.98 13.07 -18.13
C GLN A 131 11.41 12.52 -18.22
N PHE A 132 11.84 11.69 -17.26
CA PHE A 132 13.13 11.01 -17.29
C PHE A 132 13.24 10.12 -18.52
N ARG A 133 12.24 9.26 -18.74
CA ARG A 133 12.18 8.35 -19.89
C ARG A 133 12.23 9.10 -21.23
N GLN A 134 11.50 10.21 -21.36
CA GLN A 134 11.52 11.02 -22.59
C GLN A 134 12.89 11.63 -22.86
N GLN A 135 13.56 12.16 -21.84
CA GLN A 135 14.90 12.75 -21.99
C GLN A 135 15.98 11.72 -22.30
N VAL A 136 15.91 10.53 -21.71
CA VAL A 136 16.83 9.43 -22.02
C VAL A 136 16.63 8.98 -23.47
N ASN A 137 15.39 8.73 -23.89
CA ASN A 137 15.07 8.30 -25.27
C ASN A 137 15.43 9.35 -26.34
N ALA A 138 15.36 10.65 -26.00
CA ALA A 138 15.77 11.71 -26.92
C ALA A 138 17.27 11.72 -27.21
N PHE A 139 18.07 11.10 -26.33
CA PHE A 139 19.52 11.06 -26.44
C PHE A 139 20.02 9.70 -26.95
N ILE A 140 19.46 8.59 -26.45
CA ILE A 140 19.79 7.23 -26.88
C ILE A 140 18.51 6.42 -27.01
N ASP A 141 18.31 5.84 -28.19
CA ASP A 141 17.24 4.87 -28.41
C ASP A 141 17.63 3.54 -27.75
N MET A 142 16.83 3.11 -26.78
CA MET A 142 17.05 1.86 -26.06
C MET A 142 15.75 1.20 -25.66
N PRO A 143 15.74 -0.14 -25.49
CA PRO A 143 14.54 -0.85 -25.06
C PRO A 143 14.02 -0.32 -23.72
N GLU A 144 12.70 -0.23 -23.57
CA GLU A 144 12.03 0.28 -22.36
C GLU A 144 12.51 -0.42 -21.08
N ARG A 145 12.72 -1.74 -21.14
CA ARG A 145 13.25 -2.54 -20.03
C ARG A 145 14.63 -2.06 -19.54
N VAL A 146 15.48 -1.53 -20.43
CA VAL A 146 16.80 -1.02 -20.08
C VAL A 146 16.68 0.33 -19.37
N ILE A 147 15.73 1.17 -19.78
CA ILE A 147 15.42 2.45 -19.10
C ILE A 147 14.85 2.20 -17.71
N ASP A 148 13.92 1.23 -17.58
CA ASP A 148 13.38 0.82 -16.29
C ASP A 148 14.50 0.33 -15.35
N LEU A 149 15.40 -0.51 -15.87
CA LEU A 149 16.55 -1.03 -15.12
C LEU A 149 17.49 0.11 -14.70
N LEU A 150 17.84 1.00 -15.64
CA LEU A 150 18.65 2.20 -15.39
C LEU A 150 18.05 3.05 -14.27
N PHE A 151 16.75 3.34 -14.36
CA PHE A 151 16.03 4.11 -13.36
C PHE A 151 16.12 3.46 -11.98
N HIS A 152 15.92 2.13 -11.88
CA HIS A 152 16.05 1.40 -10.63
C HIS A 152 17.46 1.49 -10.03
N PHE A 153 18.52 1.32 -10.84
CA PHE A 153 19.90 1.45 -10.37
C PHE A 153 20.21 2.87 -9.88
N LEU A 154 19.76 3.89 -10.61
CA LEU A 154 19.94 5.28 -10.22
C LEU A 154 19.17 5.60 -8.94
N LYS A 155 17.91 5.16 -8.83
CA LYS A 155 17.08 5.37 -7.62
C LYS A 155 17.71 4.72 -6.39
N GLN A 156 18.21 3.50 -6.50
CA GLN A 156 18.84 2.78 -5.40
C GLN A 156 20.15 3.43 -4.92
N ASN A 157 20.93 3.99 -5.85
CA ASN A 157 22.26 4.52 -5.57
C ASN A 157 22.31 6.05 -5.53
N GLY A 158 21.19 6.71 -5.22
CA GLY A 158 21.15 8.17 -5.03
C GLY A 158 21.46 8.99 -6.29
N GLY A 159 21.13 8.46 -7.46
CA GLY A 159 21.30 9.09 -8.77
C GLY A 159 22.66 8.85 -9.44
N ARG A 160 23.40 7.82 -9.02
CA ARG A 160 24.67 7.41 -9.64
C ARG A 160 24.68 5.93 -9.99
N LEU A 161 25.37 5.56 -11.07
CA LEU A 161 25.64 4.16 -11.37
C LEU A 161 26.91 3.70 -10.65
N SER A 162 26.86 2.50 -10.07
CA SER A 162 28.07 1.85 -9.56
C SER A 162 28.97 1.42 -10.72
N ASN A 163 30.29 1.36 -10.49
CA ASN A 163 31.25 0.86 -11.51
C ASN A 163 30.85 -0.53 -12.03
N ARG A 164 30.41 -1.42 -11.12
CA ARG A 164 29.90 -2.75 -11.49
C ARG A 164 28.67 -2.69 -12.41
N ALA A 165 27.74 -1.77 -12.16
CA ALA A 165 26.55 -1.63 -13.00
C ALA A 165 26.94 -1.10 -14.39
N ARG A 166 27.86 -0.13 -14.45
CA ARG A 166 28.43 0.37 -15.72
C ARG A 166 29.11 -0.75 -16.52
N GLU A 167 29.94 -1.55 -15.88
CA GLU A 167 30.72 -2.61 -16.55
C GLU A 167 29.92 -3.85 -16.94
N LYS A 168 28.80 -4.14 -16.25
CA LYS A 168 28.02 -5.37 -16.48
C LYS A 168 26.69 -5.12 -17.17
N GLU A 169 25.83 -4.32 -16.53
CA GLU A 169 24.45 -4.12 -16.97
C GLU A 169 24.36 -3.07 -18.08
N PHE A 170 25.26 -2.08 -18.06
CA PHE A 170 25.29 -0.96 -18.98
C PHE A 170 26.60 -0.85 -19.78
N ALA A 171 27.25 -1.99 -20.04
CA ALA A 171 28.57 -2.04 -20.69
C ALA A 171 28.60 -1.43 -22.10
N ALA A 172 27.43 -1.32 -22.73
CA ALA A 172 27.26 -0.70 -24.04
C ALA A 172 27.23 0.85 -23.99
N LEU A 173 27.06 1.44 -22.79
CA LEU A 173 27.09 2.89 -22.61
C LEU A 173 28.53 3.37 -22.49
N THR A 174 28.83 4.47 -23.16
CA THR A 174 30.03 5.26 -22.93
C THR A 174 29.95 6.01 -21.59
N ASP A 175 31.09 6.44 -21.07
CA ASP A 175 31.12 7.23 -19.83
C ASP A 175 30.34 8.55 -19.96
N GLU A 176 30.42 9.22 -21.12
CA GLU A 176 29.66 10.45 -21.39
C GLU A 176 28.15 10.20 -21.35
N GLU A 177 27.70 9.08 -21.91
CA GLU A 177 26.28 8.72 -21.92
C GLU A 177 25.77 8.39 -20.52
N ALA A 178 26.56 7.63 -19.74
CA ALA A 178 26.24 7.31 -18.36
C ALA A 178 26.17 8.56 -17.47
N GLU A 179 27.15 9.47 -17.59
CA GLU A 179 27.14 10.75 -16.88
C GLU A 179 25.95 11.63 -17.25
N ARG A 180 25.57 11.63 -18.52
CA ARG A 180 24.40 12.38 -19.00
C ARG A 180 23.10 11.83 -18.41
N MET A 181 22.94 10.51 -18.35
CA MET A 181 21.77 9.87 -17.73
C MET A 181 21.69 10.15 -16.23
N GLU A 182 22.82 10.10 -15.51
CA GLU A 182 22.90 10.49 -14.10
C GLU A 182 22.54 11.98 -13.89
N ALA A 183 22.91 12.85 -14.84
CA ALA A 183 22.55 14.27 -14.80
C ALA A 183 21.04 14.47 -15.06
N ILE A 184 20.45 13.78 -16.04
CA ILE A 184 19.00 13.82 -16.32
C ILE A 184 18.23 13.34 -15.08
N TYR A 185 18.65 12.24 -14.46
CA TYR A 185 18.02 11.74 -13.24
C TYR A 185 18.08 12.78 -12.12
N ARG A 186 19.24 13.40 -11.87
CA ARG A 186 19.39 14.45 -10.86
C ARG A 186 18.58 15.69 -11.18
N GLN A 187 18.43 16.07 -12.44
CA GLN A 187 17.61 17.21 -12.84
C GLN A 187 16.12 16.96 -12.53
N VAL A 188 15.64 15.74 -12.83
CA VAL A 188 14.21 15.40 -12.70
C VAL A 188 13.83 15.01 -11.26
N PHE A 189 14.70 14.27 -10.57
CA PHE A 189 14.43 13.72 -9.23
C PHE A 189 15.26 14.36 -8.11
N GLY A 190 16.35 15.07 -8.40
CA GLY A 190 17.21 15.69 -7.39
C GLY A 190 16.58 16.86 -6.66
N ASN A 191 15.65 17.58 -7.29
CA ASN A 191 14.88 18.66 -6.65
C ASN A 191 13.75 18.14 -5.72
N ALA A 192 13.65 16.82 -5.48
CA ALA A 192 12.65 16.23 -4.60
C ALA A 192 13.07 16.18 -3.12
N ARG A 193 14.34 16.50 -2.79
CA ARG A 193 14.78 16.65 -1.39
C ARG A 193 14.64 18.11 -0.97
N GLU A 194 13.41 18.51 -0.63
CA GLU A 194 13.09 19.60 0.31
C GLU A 194 11.57 19.83 0.29
N ARG A 195 10.85 19.00 1.03
CA ARG A 195 9.64 19.33 1.82
C ARG A 195 9.17 18.10 2.57
#